data_AF-A0A9E4EDP9-F1
#
_entry.id   AF-A0A9E4EDP9-F1
#
_cell.length_a   1.000
_cell.length_b   1.000
_cell.length_c   1.000
_cell.angle_alpha   90.00
_cell.angle_beta   90.00
_cell.angle_gamma   90.00
#
_symmetry.space_group_name_H-M   'P 1'
#
loop_
_entity.id
_entity.type
_entity.pdbx_description
1 polymer ?
#
loop_
_entity_poly.entity_id
_entity_poly.type
_entity_poly.pdbx_seq_one_letter_code
_entity_poly.pdbx_strand_id
1 'polypeptide(L)'
;MTASDTSGGTPGAALSREFMDADMTRWEAYVSGGQPNTKLRARIFFVCLEDNFRRPRWTAHSSGSVPEASRALAAMSDSDLEQLLRASQALD
;
A
#
# COMPACT_ATOMS: atom_id res chain seq x y z
N MET A 1 -8.52 15.33 -29.98
CA MET A 1 -8.17 15.79 -28.62
C MET A 1 -8.09 14.57 -27.72
N THR A 2 -6.93 14.42 -27.09
CA THR A 2 -6.46 13.45 -26.08
C THR A 2 -7.50 13.18 -24.96
N ALA A 3 -7.54 12.05 -24.24
CA ALA A 3 -6.45 11.21 -23.75
C ALA A 3 -6.93 9.78 -23.35
N SER A 4 -6.00 8.83 -23.55
CA SER A 4 -5.66 7.67 -22.72
C SER A 4 -6.77 6.87 -22.02
N ASP A 5 -7.21 5.80 -22.68
CA ASP A 5 -7.69 4.60 -21.99
C ASP A 5 -6.70 3.47 -22.26
N THR A 6 -5.80 3.24 -21.30
CA THR A 6 -5.03 1.99 -21.23
C THR A 6 -5.01 1.53 -19.79
N SER A 7 -6.12 1.00 -19.29
CA SER A 7 -6.09 0.05 -18.18
C SER A 7 -6.16 -1.37 -18.74
N GLY A 8 -5.01 -1.84 -19.24
CA GLY A 8 -4.82 -3.25 -19.57
C GLY A 8 -4.83 -4.08 -18.29
N GLY A 9 -5.98 -4.68 -17.97
CA GLY A 9 -6.13 -5.59 -16.85
C GLY A 9 -5.38 -6.90 -17.10
N THR A 10 -4.14 -6.99 -16.63
CA THR A 10 -3.41 -8.25 -16.49
C THR A 10 -4.01 -9.04 -15.30
N PRO A 11 -4.36 -10.33 -15.46
CA PRO A 11 -4.88 -11.15 -14.37
C PRO A 11 -3.75 -11.49 -13.39
N GLY A 12 -3.56 -10.60 -12.43
CA GLY A 12 -2.53 -10.60 -11.40
C GLY A 12 -2.35 -9.21 -10.80
N ALA A 13 -3.46 -8.45 -10.70
CA ALA A 13 -3.46 -7.05 -10.30
C ALA A 13 -2.60 -6.86 -9.04
N ALA A 14 -1.55 -6.06 -9.18
CA ALA A 14 -0.79 -5.59 -8.03
C ALA A 14 -1.79 -4.96 -7.06
N LEU A 15 -1.89 -5.51 -5.86
CA LEU A 15 -2.84 -5.12 -4.81
C LEU A 15 -2.38 -3.79 -4.17
N SER A 16 -2.28 -2.75 -4.99
CA SER A 16 -2.04 -1.39 -4.52
C SER A 16 -3.34 -0.59 -4.53
N ARG A 17 -3.38 0.40 -3.65
CA ARG A 17 -4.52 1.31 -3.48
C ARG A 17 -4.01 2.72 -3.28
N GLU A 18 -4.60 3.64 -4.03
CA GLU A 18 -4.37 5.06 -3.82
C GLU A 18 -5.39 5.63 -2.84
N PHE A 19 -4.95 6.57 -2.00
CA PHE A 19 -5.80 7.35 -1.10
C PHE A 19 -5.16 8.71 -0.83
N MET A 20 -5.92 9.60 -0.19
CA MET A 20 -5.46 10.93 0.19
C MET A 20 -5.50 11.08 1.71
N ASP A 21 -4.47 11.69 2.29
CA ASP A 21 -4.46 11.99 3.74
C ASP A 21 -5.14 13.33 4.06
N ALA A 22 -5.22 13.66 5.35
CA ALA A 22 -5.81 14.92 5.82
C ALA A 22 -5.09 16.18 5.31
N ASP A 23 -3.81 16.06 4.92
CA ASP A 23 -3.00 17.16 4.38
C ASP A 23 -3.13 17.23 2.84
N MET A 24 -4.11 16.53 2.26
CA MET A 24 -4.34 16.43 0.82
C MET A 24 -3.17 15.82 0.04
N THR A 25 -2.29 15.05 0.71
CA THR A 25 -1.19 14.34 0.04
C THR A 25 -1.71 13.02 -0.51
N ARG A 26 -1.38 12.71 -1.78
CA ARG A 26 -1.67 11.41 -2.38
C ARG A 26 -0.65 10.34 -2.00
N TRP A 27 -1.16 9.18 -1.63
CA TRP A 27 -0.37 8.01 -1.24
C TRP A 27 -0.81 6.77 -2.01
N GLU A 28 0.16 5.91 -2.32
CA GLU A 28 -0.08 4.53 -2.73
C GLU A 28 0.24 3.59 -1.57
N ALA A 29 -0.73 2.78 -1.17
CA ALA A 29 -0.57 1.67 -0.24
C ALA A 29 -0.47 0.35 -1.00
N TYR A 30 0.52 -0.50 -0.69
CA TYR A 30 0.63 -1.83 -1.31
C TYR A 30 1.22 -2.86 -0.35
N VAL A 31 0.93 -4.14 -0.59
CA VAL A 31 1.46 -5.24 0.21
C VAL A 31 2.72 -5.82 -0.41
N SER A 32 3.76 -6.02 0.39
CA SER A 32 4.96 -6.77 0.01
C SER A 32 5.59 -7.47 1.22
N GLY A 33 6.58 -8.35 1.00
CA GLY A 33 7.14 -9.24 2.02
C GLY A 33 6.50 -10.63 2.01
N GLY A 34 6.69 -11.45 3.04
CA GLY A 34 5.98 -12.75 3.17
C GLY A 34 6.25 -13.76 2.06
N GLN A 35 7.36 -14.51 2.13
CA GLN A 35 7.36 -15.82 1.45
C GLN A 35 6.84 -16.88 2.43
N PRO A 36 6.15 -17.94 1.94
CA PRO A 36 5.56 -18.98 2.80
C PRO A 36 6.55 -19.64 3.79
N ASN A 37 7.86 -19.57 3.49
CA ASN A 37 8.93 -20.19 4.28
C ASN A 37 10.00 -19.20 4.77
N THR A 38 9.71 -17.89 4.78
CA THR A 38 10.67 -16.89 5.31
C THR A 38 10.14 -16.19 6.55
N LYS A 39 11.06 -15.77 7.42
CA LYS A 39 10.73 -14.94 8.61
C LYS A 39 10.22 -13.54 8.25
N LEU A 40 10.24 -13.17 6.96
CA LEU A 40 9.77 -11.88 6.48
C LEU A 40 8.26 -11.85 6.57
N ARG A 41 7.72 -11.14 7.57
CA ARG A 41 6.27 -10.90 7.67
C ARG A 41 5.80 -10.01 6.52
N ALA A 42 4.59 -10.25 6.01
CA ALA A 42 3.92 -9.32 5.12
C ALA A 42 3.83 -7.93 5.76
N ARG A 43 4.11 -6.92 4.94
CA ARG A 43 4.09 -5.51 5.30
C ARG A 43 3.19 -4.76 4.33
N ILE A 44 2.55 -3.72 4.84
CA ILE A 44 1.85 -2.73 4.04
C ILE A 44 2.80 -1.53 3.94
N PHE A 45 3.16 -1.17 2.72
CA PHE A 45 3.99 -0.01 2.40
C PHE A 45 3.11 1.15 1.99
N PHE A 46 3.60 2.36 2.26
CA PHE A 46 2.98 3.63 1.87
C PHE A 46 4.03 4.48 1.16
N VAL A 47 3.75 4.85 -0.08
CA VAL A 47 4.64 5.68 -0.90
C VAL A 47 3.91 6.97 -1.25
N CYS A 48 4.58 8.10 -1.03
CA CYS A 48 4.07 9.40 -1.42
C CYS A 48 4.16 9.52 -2.94
N LEU A 49 3.06 9.88 -3.61
CA LEU A 49 3.01 9.99 -5.07
C LEU A 49 3.41 11.39 -5.57
N GLU A 50 3.38 12.39 -4.68
CA GLU A 50 3.66 13.80 -5.01
C GLU A 50 5.12 14.18 -4.75
N ASP A 51 5.77 13.49 -3.82
CA ASP A 51 7.16 13.74 -3.43
C ASP A 51 7.94 12.42 -3.31
N ASN A 52 8.75 12.14 -4.32
CA ASN A 52 9.62 10.96 -4.38
C ASN A 52 10.81 11.03 -3.39
N PHE A 53 11.10 12.20 -2.82
CA PHE A 53 12.12 12.34 -1.76
C PHE A 53 11.55 12.03 -0.38
N ARG A 54 10.22 12.05 -0.23
CA ARG A 54 9.55 11.63 1.00
C ARG A 54 9.79 10.14 1.22
N ARG A 55 10.40 9.81 2.35
CA ARG A 55 10.70 8.42 2.69
C ARG A 55 9.41 7.58 2.70
N PRO A 56 9.39 6.42 2.02
CA PRO A 56 8.31 5.46 2.16
C PRO A 56 8.10 5.09 3.63
N ARG A 57 6.87 4.74 3.98
CA ARG A 57 6.52 4.25 5.30
C ARG A 57 6.00 2.84 5.22
N TRP A 58 6.01 2.10 6.32
CA TRP A 58 5.51 0.73 6.35
C TRP A 58 4.98 0.33 7.71
N THR A 59 4.12 -0.68 7.71
CA THR A 59 3.64 -1.37 8.90
C THR A 59 3.59 -2.88 8.67
N ALA A 60 3.80 -3.67 9.71
CA ALA A 60 3.68 -5.13 9.63
C ALA A 60 2.21 -5.54 9.70
N HIS A 61 1.75 -6.39 8.79
CA HIS A 61 0.44 -7.01 8.91
C HIS A 61 0.49 -8.14 9.95
N SER A 62 -0.51 -8.21 10.82
CA SER A 62 -0.55 -9.13 11.96
C SER A 62 -0.45 -10.61 11.56
N SER A 63 -1.08 -10.99 10.45
CA SER A 63 -1.03 -12.35 9.92
C SER A 63 0.33 -12.75 9.35
N GLY A 64 1.19 -11.79 9.01
CA GLY A 64 2.44 -12.02 8.28
C GLY A 64 2.27 -12.62 6.87
N SER A 65 1.04 -12.82 6.39
CA SER A 65 0.70 -13.47 5.13
C SER A 65 0.33 -12.43 4.07
N VAL A 66 0.99 -12.48 2.90
CA VAL A 66 0.68 -11.57 1.78
C VAL A 66 -0.75 -11.73 1.30
N PRO A 67 -1.29 -12.94 1.05
CA PRO A 67 -2.67 -13.09 0.65
C PRO A 67 -3.66 -12.46 1.63
N GLU A 68 -3.47 -12.67 2.93
CA GLU A 68 -4.35 -12.11 3.96
C GLU A 68 -4.21 -10.59 4.08
N ALA A 69 -2.97 -10.09 4.10
CA ALA A 69 -2.71 -8.65 4.13
C ALA A 69 -3.28 -7.94 2.90
N SER A 70 -3.23 -8.58 1.73
CA SER A 70 -3.75 -8.02 0.48
C SER A 70 -5.27 -7.95 0.47
N ARG A 71 -5.95 -8.99 0.98
CA ARG A 71 -7.40 -8.96 1.17
C ARG A 71 -7.82 -7.88 2.17
N ALA A 72 -7.08 -7.75 3.27
CA ALA A 72 -7.33 -6.71 4.26
C ALA A 72 -7.16 -5.32 3.66
N LEU A 73 -6.06 -5.07 2.93
CA LEU A 73 -5.80 -3.80 2.26
C LEU A 73 -6.91 -3.44 1.25
N ALA A 74 -7.36 -4.42 0.46
CA ALA A 74 -8.44 -4.24 -0.51
C ALA A 74 -9.78 -3.87 0.15
N ALA A 75 -10.01 -4.29 1.41
CA ALA A 75 -11.24 -4.05 2.15
C ALA A 75 -11.23 -2.79 3.02
N MET A 76 -10.06 -2.15 3.22
CA MET A 76 -9.94 -0.94 4.06
C MET A 76 -10.69 0.26 3.46
N SER A 77 -11.15 1.18 4.29
CA SER A 77 -11.56 2.52 3.85
C SER A 77 -10.36 3.45 3.76
N ASP A 78 -10.51 4.62 3.12
CA ASP A 78 -9.45 5.63 3.09
C ASP A 78 -9.11 6.13 4.51
N SER A 79 -10.09 6.20 5.42
CA SER A 79 -9.82 6.53 6.82
C SER A 79 -9.00 5.45 7.55
N ASP A 80 -9.22 4.17 7.22
CA ASP A 80 -8.41 3.08 7.78
C ASP A 80 -6.97 3.18 7.28
N LEU A 81 -6.78 3.47 5.99
CA LEU A 81 -5.46 3.67 5.39
C LEU A 81 -4.73 4.87 5.99
N GLU A 82 -5.43 5.98 6.23
CA GLU A 82 -4.87 7.16 6.87
C GLU A 82 -4.46 6.89 8.33
N GLN A 83 -5.30 6.19 9.10
CA GLN A 83 -4.94 5.75 10.46
C GLN A 83 -3.71 4.84 10.45
N LEU A 84 -3.66 3.90 9.51
CA LEU A 84 -2.55 2.96 9.37
C LEU A 84 -1.26 3.67 8.93
N LEU A 85 -1.35 4.66 8.04
CA LEU A 85 -0.25 5.54 7.65
C LEU A 85 0.28 6.34 8.85
N ARG A 86 -0.60 6.91 9.69
CA ARG A 86 -0.18 7.62 10.91
C ARG A 86 0.56 6.71 11.89
N ALA A 87 0.12 5.46 12.01
CA ALA A 87 0.76 4.46 12.87
C ALA A 87 2.02 3.80 12.26
N SER A 88 2.28 4.01 10.97
CA SER A 88 3.39 3.40 10.25
C SER A 88 4.74 4.02 10.65
N GLN A 89 5.84 3.31 10.37
CA GLN A 89 7.21 3.81 10.56
C GLN A 89 7.88 4.11 9.22
N ALA A 90 8.82 5.05 9.19
CA ALA A 90 9.61 5.32 8.00
C ALA A 90 10.48 4.10 7.62
N LEU A 91 10.72 3.94 6.33
CA LEU A 91 11.72 3.02 5.81
C LEU A 91 13.11 3.63 6.07
N ASP A 92 13.98 2.85 6.73
CA ASP A 92 15.32 3.28 7.13
C ASP A 92 16.25 3.50 5.93
#